data_AF-A0A6P0KMY5-F1
#
_entry.id   AF-A0A6P0KMY5-F1
#
_cell.length_a   1.000
_cell.length_b   1.000
_cell.length_c   1.000
_cell.angle_alpha   90.00
_cell.angle_beta   90.00
_cell.angle_gamma   90.00
#
_symmetry.space_group_name_H-M   'P 1'
#
loop_
_entity.id
_entity.type
_entity.pdbx_description
1 polymer ?
#
loop_
_entity_poly.entity_id
_entity_poly.type
_entity_poly.pdbx_seq_one_letter_code
_entity_poly.pdbx_strand_id
1 'polypeptide(L)'
;MGNLTRSAVLGLDAFEGAPLELRPFATEDDLQTVIRAVYKQVLGNVHLMDSERLANGESMLRNGDITVRGFVRMVAQSALYQSRFFQGSSPYRFIELNCKHLLGRAPLDQAEISEHVSLYNQQGYEAEIDSYIDSDEYLQNFGENVVPYPRSIRSQLGIKNVGFNRMFSLLRGAPTSDSGKPAQLITSVAGNLSPKVKAPAVGNGAGYGNTGKRYQIAVSTCAAAARLNKYSKLNYQVSYEQLSEQVQSIHKSGGKILSITELN
;
A
#
# COMPACT_ATOMS: atom_id res chain seq x y z
N MET A 1 1.72 5.37 -27.69
CA MET A 1 2.69 6.09 -26.82
C MET A 1 2.06 7.08 -25.82
N GLY A 2 0.73 7.26 -25.75
CA GLY A 2 0.11 8.27 -24.87
C GLY A 2 -0.15 7.90 -23.40
N ASN A 3 0.01 6.62 -23.00
CA ASN A 3 -0.31 6.18 -21.63
C ASN A 3 0.87 6.30 -20.65
N LEU A 4 2.11 6.15 -21.12
CA LEU A 4 3.32 6.14 -20.29
C LEU A 4 3.60 7.49 -19.60
N THR A 5 3.22 8.59 -20.24
CA THR A 5 3.41 9.94 -19.68
C THR A 5 2.46 10.22 -18.51
N ARG A 6 1.25 9.63 -18.50
CA ARG A 6 0.31 9.78 -17.37
C ARG A 6 0.62 8.81 -16.23
N SER A 7 1.12 7.60 -16.51
CA SER A 7 1.52 6.64 -15.48
C SER A 7 2.74 7.11 -14.69
N ALA A 8 3.71 7.77 -15.35
CA ALA A 8 4.87 8.39 -14.70
C ALA A 8 4.48 9.48 -13.69
N VAL A 9 3.48 10.32 -13.99
CA VAL A 9 2.95 11.33 -13.04
C VAL A 9 2.37 10.68 -11.78
N LEU A 10 1.85 9.47 -11.91
CA LEU A 10 1.29 8.68 -10.80
C LEU A 10 2.33 7.79 -10.11
N GLY A 11 3.58 7.73 -10.60
CA GLY A 11 4.64 6.85 -10.07
C GLY A 11 4.39 5.36 -10.32
N LEU A 12 3.63 5.03 -11.37
CA LEU A 12 3.28 3.66 -11.75
C LEU A 12 4.18 3.08 -12.85
N ASP A 13 5.02 3.91 -13.46
CA ASP A 13 5.98 3.58 -14.50
C ASP A 13 6.89 2.40 -14.12
N ALA A 14 7.36 2.36 -12.88
CA ALA A 14 8.21 1.28 -12.36
C ALA A 14 7.53 -0.10 -12.35
N PHE A 15 6.19 -0.16 -12.44
CA PHE A 15 5.41 -1.38 -12.42
C PHE A 15 4.84 -1.75 -13.80
N GLU A 16 5.06 -0.93 -14.84
CA GLU A 16 4.54 -1.15 -16.19
C GLU A 16 5.41 -2.07 -17.07
N GLY A 17 6.49 -2.64 -16.50
CA GLY A 17 7.39 -3.57 -17.17
C GLY A 17 6.74 -4.88 -17.60
N ALA A 18 7.44 -5.63 -18.46
CA ALA A 18 7.05 -7.00 -18.79
C ALA A 18 7.10 -7.88 -17.53
N PRO A 19 6.18 -8.84 -17.37
CA PRO A 19 6.23 -9.80 -16.27
C PRO A 19 7.57 -10.53 -16.25
N LEU A 20 8.14 -10.69 -15.05
CA LEU A 20 9.38 -11.43 -14.86
C LEU A 20 9.05 -12.92 -14.70
N GLU A 21 9.51 -13.72 -15.65
CA GLU A 21 9.30 -15.17 -15.67
C GLU A 21 10.63 -15.92 -15.57
N LEU A 22 10.64 -17.02 -14.82
CA LEU A 22 11.77 -17.95 -14.79
C LEU A 22 11.63 -18.93 -15.96
N ARG A 23 12.44 -18.75 -17.00
CA ARG A 23 12.46 -19.62 -18.17
C ARG A 23 13.27 -20.89 -17.93
N PRO A 24 12.98 -22.00 -18.63
CA PRO A 24 13.86 -23.15 -18.68
C PRO A 24 15.26 -22.73 -19.13
N PHE A 25 16.31 -23.28 -18.50
CA PHE A 25 17.72 -22.96 -18.75
C PHE A 25 18.11 -21.50 -18.47
N ALA A 26 17.46 -20.86 -17.49
CA ALA A 26 17.84 -19.53 -17.00
C ALA A 26 19.27 -19.50 -16.48
N THR A 27 19.94 -18.35 -16.64
CA THR A 27 21.26 -18.12 -16.05
C THR A 27 21.15 -17.89 -14.54
N GLU A 28 22.27 -18.02 -13.81
CA GLU A 28 22.30 -17.70 -12.38
C GLU A 28 21.88 -16.25 -12.11
N ASP A 29 22.27 -15.30 -12.98
CA ASP A 29 21.90 -13.89 -12.84
C ASP A 29 20.39 -13.67 -13.02
N ASP A 30 19.76 -14.38 -13.96
CA ASP A 30 18.31 -14.36 -14.15
C ASP A 30 17.59 -14.91 -12.91
N LEU A 31 18.10 -16.03 -12.36
CA LEU A 31 17.57 -16.63 -11.13
C LEU A 31 17.66 -15.65 -9.94
N GLN A 32 18.81 -15.00 -9.76
CA GLN A 32 18.99 -13.98 -8.71
C GLN A 32 18.04 -12.79 -8.90
N THR A 33 17.78 -12.41 -10.15
CA THR A 33 16.82 -11.34 -10.48
C THR A 33 15.40 -11.74 -10.07
N VAL A 34 14.98 -12.98 -10.35
CA VAL A 34 13.69 -13.54 -9.93
C VAL A 34 13.57 -13.59 -8.41
N ILE A 35 14.59 -14.11 -7.71
CA ILE A 35 14.61 -14.19 -6.24
C ILE A 35 14.42 -12.81 -5.62
N ARG A 36 15.20 -11.82 -6.08
CA ARG A 36 15.09 -10.42 -5.61
C ARG A 36 13.72 -9.82 -5.90
N ALA A 37 13.16 -10.09 -7.07
CA ALA A 37 11.83 -9.61 -7.44
C ALA A 37 10.73 -10.21 -6.56
N VAL A 38 10.80 -11.52 -6.24
CA VAL A 38 9.87 -12.19 -5.33
C VAL A 38 9.94 -11.55 -3.94
N TYR A 39 11.13 -11.38 -3.36
CA TYR A 39 11.25 -10.70 -2.07
C TYR A 39 10.72 -9.27 -2.12
N LYS A 40 11.04 -8.51 -3.17
CA LYS A 40 10.57 -7.14 -3.33
C LYS A 40 9.04 -7.06 -3.42
N GLN A 41 8.40 -7.98 -4.14
CA GLN A 41 6.96 -8.01 -4.29
C GLN A 41 6.26 -8.49 -3.01
N VAL A 42 6.66 -9.67 -2.52
CA VAL A 42 5.98 -10.33 -1.40
C VAL A 42 6.24 -9.58 -0.09
N LEU A 43 7.46 -9.10 0.15
CA LEU A 43 7.78 -8.33 1.36
C LEU A 43 7.47 -6.83 1.22
N GLY A 44 6.75 -6.41 0.17
CA GLY A 44 6.32 -5.02 0.03
C GLY A 44 7.47 -4.01 0.01
N ASN A 45 8.54 -4.32 -0.74
CA ASN A 45 9.72 -3.49 -0.95
C ASN A 45 10.40 -3.04 0.36
N VAL A 46 10.44 -3.94 1.33
CA VAL A 46 11.20 -3.76 2.58
C VAL A 46 12.67 -4.07 2.33
N HIS A 47 13.56 -3.36 3.02
CA HIS A 47 14.98 -3.65 3.03
C HIS A 47 15.21 -4.96 3.78
N LEU A 48 15.72 -5.96 3.07
CA LEU A 48 16.03 -7.28 3.60
C LEU A 48 17.54 -7.36 3.87
N MET A 49 17.91 -7.78 5.08
CA MET A 49 19.31 -8.07 5.41
C MET A 49 19.67 -9.49 4.95
N ASP A 50 20.94 -9.74 4.64
CA ASP A 50 21.38 -11.06 4.17
C ASP A 50 21.10 -12.19 5.18
N SER A 51 21.10 -11.88 6.48
CA SER A 51 20.76 -12.84 7.53
C SER A 51 19.27 -13.20 7.62
N GLU A 52 18.39 -12.38 7.04
CA GLU A 52 16.95 -12.59 7.04
C GLU A 52 16.48 -13.36 5.79
N ARG A 53 17.37 -13.64 4.83
CA ARG A 53 17.06 -14.35 3.59
C ARG A 53 16.78 -15.83 3.82
N LEU A 54 15.84 -16.39 3.06
CA LEU A 54 15.45 -17.79 3.13
C LEU A 54 16.38 -18.65 2.26
N ALA A 55 17.59 -18.92 2.76
CA ALA A 55 18.61 -19.69 2.04
C ALA A 55 18.10 -21.04 1.52
N ASN A 56 17.35 -21.78 2.35
CA ASN A 56 16.77 -23.07 1.96
C ASN A 56 15.85 -22.94 0.75
N GLY A 57 14.98 -21.91 0.75
CA GLY A 57 14.04 -21.70 -0.35
C GLY A 57 14.74 -21.28 -1.64
N GLU A 58 15.78 -20.46 -1.54
CA GLU A 58 16.61 -20.08 -2.69
C GLU A 58 17.35 -21.28 -3.29
N SER A 59 17.86 -22.19 -2.46
CA SER A 59 18.49 -23.43 -2.90
C SER A 59 17.52 -24.38 -3.59
N MET A 60 16.31 -24.58 -3.04
CA MET A 60 15.29 -25.42 -3.67
C MET A 60 14.86 -24.86 -5.03
N LEU A 61 14.71 -23.53 -5.15
CA LEU A 61 14.38 -22.89 -6.42
C LEU A 61 15.53 -23.04 -7.44
N ARG A 62 16.78 -22.89 -6.99
CA ARG A 62 17.98 -23.08 -7.82
C ARG A 62 18.09 -24.49 -8.39
N ASN A 63 17.75 -25.50 -7.58
CA ASN A 63 17.77 -26.91 -7.99
C ASN A 63 16.58 -27.29 -8.88
N GLY A 64 15.53 -26.46 -8.92
CA GLY A 64 14.29 -26.76 -9.64
C GLY A 64 13.36 -27.72 -8.87
N ASP A 65 13.60 -27.92 -7.58
CA ASP A 65 12.73 -28.75 -6.71
C ASP A 65 11.35 -28.09 -6.50
N ILE A 66 11.28 -26.78 -6.66
CA ILE A 66 10.07 -25.96 -6.53
C ILE A 66 9.95 -24.97 -7.69
N THR A 67 8.71 -24.58 -7.98
CA THR A 67 8.41 -23.50 -8.95
C THR A 67 8.53 -22.12 -8.29
N VAL A 68 8.45 -21.04 -9.07
CA VAL A 68 8.42 -19.67 -8.54
C VAL A 68 7.21 -19.49 -7.61
N ARG A 69 6.06 -20.09 -7.95
CA ARG A 69 4.88 -20.16 -7.08
C ARG A 69 5.18 -20.84 -5.75
N GLY A 70 5.87 -21.99 -5.78
CA GLY A 70 6.31 -22.68 -4.55
C GLY A 70 7.25 -21.82 -3.70
N PHE A 71 8.16 -21.07 -4.33
CA PHE A 71 9.03 -20.14 -3.63
C PHE A 71 8.24 -18.96 -3.02
N VAL A 72 7.28 -18.38 -3.74
CA VAL A 72 6.37 -17.35 -3.21
C VAL A 72 5.60 -17.86 -1.99
N ARG A 73 5.11 -19.11 -2.02
CA ARG A 73 4.45 -19.75 -0.87
C ARG A 73 5.35 -19.81 0.34
N MET A 74 6.58 -20.31 0.19
CA MET A 74 7.53 -20.38 1.31
C MET A 74 7.89 -19.00 1.88
N VAL A 75 8.03 -17.98 1.03
CA VAL A 75 8.28 -16.61 1.49
C VAL A 75 7.08 -16.08 2.28
N ALA A 76 5.86 -16.29 1.80
CA ALA A 76 4.63 -15.84 2.45
C ALA A 76 4.33 -16.60 3.76
N GLN A 77 4.69 -17.88 3.85
CA GLN A 77 4.54 -18.68 5.07
C GLN A 77 5.70 -18.49 6.07
N SER A 78 6.76 -17.78 5.70
CA SER A 78 7.92 -17.59 6.57
C SER A 78 7.59 -16.77 7.82
N ALA A 79 8.33 -17.04 8.90
CA ALA A 79 8.27 -16.25 10.14
C ALA A 79 8.59 -14.76 9.89
N LEU A 80 9.42 -14.46 8.89
CA LEU A 80 9.71 -13.09 8.46
C LEU A 80 8.43 -12.37 8.01
N TYR A 81 7.69 -12.96 7.05
CA TYR A 81 6.46 -12.36 6.54
C TYR A 81 5.40 -12.25 7.66
N GLN A 82 5.27 -13.29 8.49
CA GLN A 82 4.34 -13.31 9.62
C GLN A 82 4.66 -12.21 10.67
N SER A 83 5.91 -12.04 11.07
CA SER A 83 6.30 -11.01 12.06
C SER A 83 6.01 -9.59 11.58
N ARG A 84 6.19 -9.32 10.28
CA ARG A 84 6.04 -7.98 9.71
C ARG A 84 4.59 -7.62 9.41
N PHE A 85 3.83 -8.56 8.85
CA PHE A 85 2.50 -8.26 8.31
C PHE A 85 1.34 -8.84 9.11
N PHE A 86 1.58 -9.83 9.96
CA PHE A 86 0.52 -10.48 10.72
C PHE A 86 0.51 -10.07 12.20
N GLN A 87 1.64 -10.18 12.91
CA GLN A 87 1.67 -9.98 14.37
C GLN A 87 1.31 -8.55 14.82
N GLY A 88 1.64 -7.53 14.01
CA GLY A 88 1.44 -6.11 14.34
C GLY A 88 0.32 -5.41 13.57
N SER A 89 -0.49 -6.14 12.79
CA SER A 89 -1.48 -5.54 11.90
C SER A 89 -2.91 -5.98 12.24
N SER A 90 -3.89 -5.19 11.80
CA SER A 90 -5.30 -5.61 11.90
C SER A 90 -5.60 -6.67 10.83
N PRO A 91 -6.57 -7.58 11.05
CA PRO A 91 -6.96 -8.58 10.05
C PRO A 91 -7.31 -7.96 8.68
N TYR A 92 -7.93 -6.78 8.68
CA TYR A 92 -8.19 -6.00 7.46
C TYR A 92 -6.90 -5.58 6.75
N ARG A 93 -5.91 -5.04 7.48
CA ARG A 93 -4.62 -4.65 6.89
C ARG A 93 -3.89 -5.87 6.34
N PHE A 94 -3.93 -6.97 7.07
CA PHE A 94 -3.30 -8.22 6.66
C PHE A 94 -3.87 -8.74 5.34
N ILE A 95 -5.19 -8.83 5.21
CA ILE A 95 -5.85 -9.26 3.97
C ILE A 95 -5.61 -8.25 2.83
N GLU A 96 -5.69 -6.93 3.09
CA GLU A 96 -5.35 -5.90 2.11
C GLU A 96 -3.95 -6.09 1.52
N LEU A 97 -2.99 -6.47 2.39
CA LEU A 97 -1.61 -6.73 2.00
C LEU A 97 -1.44 -8.07 1.29
N ASN A 98 -2.10 -9.14 1.74
CA ASN A 98 -2.05 -10.44 1.06
C ASN A 98 -2.59 -10.34 -0.38
N CYS A 99 -3.73 -9.67 -0.58
CA CYS A 99 -4.25 -9.39 -1.93
C CYS A 99 -3.24 -8.58 -2.78
N LYS A 100 -2.56 -7.59 -2.17
CA LYS A 100 -1.55 -6.77 -2.85
C LYS A 100 -0.31 -7.60 -3.23
N HIS A 101 0.23 -8.37 -2.31
CA HIS A 101 1.50 -9.09 -2.44
C HIS A 101 1.36 -10.32 -3.32
N LEU A 102 0.31 -11.13 -3.09
CA LEU A 102 0.12 -12.43 -3.73
C LEU A 102 -0.71 -12.32 -5.01
N LEU A 103 -1.84 -11.60 -4.97
CA LEU A 103 -2.75 -11.47 -6.13
C LEU A 103 -2.46 -10.25 -7.00
N GLY A 104 -1.63 -9.30 -6.53
CA GLY A 104 -1.32 -8.08 -7.27
C GLY A 104 -2.53 -7.14 -7.46
N ARG A 105 -3.58 -7.27 -6.63
CA ARG A 105 -4.80 -6.45 -6.69
C ARG A 105 -5.25 -6.01 -5.30
N ALA A 106 -6.21 -5.08 -5.24
CA ALA A 106 -6.86 -4.74 -3.98
C ALA A 106 -8.03 -5.71 -3.73
N PRO A 107 -8.50 -5.84 -2.47
CA PRO A 107 -9.74 -6.56 -2.18
C PRO A 107 -10.93 -5.98 -2.97
N LEU A 108 -11.74 -6.88 -3.53
CA LEU A 108 -12.88 -6.56 -4.38
C LEU A 108 -14.02 -5.97 -3.55
N ASP A 109 -14.42 -6.69 -2.51
CA ASP A 109 -15.60 -6.37 -1.70
C ASP A 109 -15.42 -6.85 -0.26
N GLN A 110 -16.32 -6.41 0.63
CA GLN A 110 -16.33 -6.81 2.03
C GLN A 110 -16.55 -8.33 2.21
N ALA A 111 -17.23 -8.98 1.27
CA ALA A 111 -17.46 -10.42 1.30
C ALA A 111 -16.15 -11.22 1.23
N GLU A 112 -15.23 -10.82 0.34
CA GLU A 112 -13.90 -11.45 0.20
C GLU A 112 -13.09 -11.30 1.50
N ILE A 113 -13.10 -10.11 2.11
CA ILE A 113 -12.45 -9.90 3.41
C ILE A 113 -13.06 -10.79 4.48
N SER A 114 -14.39 -10.89 4.54
CA SER A 114 -15.07 -11.73 5.53
C SER A 114 -14.76 -13.21 5.35
N GLU A 115 -14.61 -13.67 4.11
CA GLU A 115 -14.23 -15.04 3.77
C GLU A 115 -12.82 -15.37 4.28
N HIS A 116 -11.83 -14.54 3.95
CA HIS A 116 -10.46 -14.75 4.42
C HIS A 116 -10.32 -14.64 5.95
N VAL A 117 -11.05 -13.73 6.60
CA VAL A 117 -11.09 -13.68 8.08
C VAL A 117 -11.67 -14.97 8.65
N SER A 118 -12.72 -15.52 8.04
CA SER A 118 -13.36 -16.75 8.52
C SER A 118 -12.45 -17.95 8.32
N LEU A 119 -11.81 -18.05 7.15
CA LEU A 119 -10.87 -19.12 6.82
C LEU A 119 -9.69 -19.11 7.79
N TYR A 120 -9.07 -17.95 8.00
CA TYR A 120 -7.99 -17.79 8.96
C TYR A 120 -8.38 -18.23 10.38
N ASN A 121 -9.58 -17.85 10.85
CA ASN A 121 -10.04 -18.23 12.19
C ASN A 121 -10.32 -19.73 12.33
N GLN A 122 -10.67 -20.42 11.24
CA GLN A 122 -11.04 -21.84 11.26
C GLN A 122 -9.86 -22.77 11.00
N GLN A 123 -8.99 -22.41 10.07
CA GLN A 123 -7.94 -23.29 9.53
C GLN A 123 -6.52 -22.78 9.83
N GLY A 124 -6.40 -21.55 10.36
CA GLY A 124 -5.12 -20.96 10.73
C GLY A 124 -4.45 -20.19 9.59
N TYR A 125 -3.19 -19.83 9.84
CA TYR A 125 -2.41 -18.93 8.99
C TYR A 125 -1.96 -19.56 7.67
N GLU A 126 -1.44 -20.79 7.70
CA GLU A 126 -0.91 -21.47 6.52
C GLU A 126 -2.00 -21.68 5.47
N ALA A 127 -3.18 -22.15 5.91
CA ALA A 127 -4.35 -22.33 5.06
C ALA A 127 -4.83 -21.02 4.43
N GLU A 128 -4.73 -19.90 5.15
CA GLU A 128 -5.09 -18.59 4.60
C GLU A 128 -4.12 -18.15 3.50
N ILE A 129 -2.82 -18.34 3.67
CA ILE A 129 -1.84 -18.07 2.60
C ILE A 129 -2.07 -18.98 1.39
N ASP A 130 -2.30 -20.27 1.62
CA ASP A 130 -2.54 -21.24 0.55
C ASP A 130 -3.83 -20.91 -0.23
N SER A 131 -4.86 -20.38 0.44
CA SER A 131 -6.10 -19.95 -0.22
C SER A 131 -5.88 -18.93 -1.34
N TYR A 132 -4.87 -18.05 -1.24
CA TYR A 132 -4.54 -17.10 -2.31
C TYR A 132 -3.74 -17.75 -3.43
N ILE A 133 -2.76 -18.59 -3.09
CA ILE A 133 -1.77 -19.14 -4.04
C ILE A 133 -2.36 -20.31 -4.85
N ASP A 134 -3.26 -21.08 -4.24
CA ASP A 134 -3.99 -22.17 -4.91
C ASP A 134 -5.29 -21.72 -5.56
N SER A 135 -5.59 -20.42 -5.55
CA SER A 135 -6.73 -19.87 -6.27
C SER A 135 -6.54 -19.97 -7.79
N ASP A 136 -7.65 -20.23 -8.50
CA ASP A 136 -7.68 -20.17 -9.97
C ASP A 136 -7.25 -18.80 -10.49
N GLU A 137 -7.54 -17.74 -9.73
CA GLU A 137 -7.10 -16.39 -10.07
C GLU A 137 -5.58 -16.29 -10.10
N TYR A 138 -4.87 -16.83 -9.12
CA TYR A 138 -3.41 -16.81 -9.13
C TYR A 138 -2.86 -17.58 -10.34
N LEU A 139 -3.38 -18.79 -10.58
CA LEU A 139 -2.91 -19.67 -11.64
C LEU A 139 -3.13 -19.09 -13.03
N GLN A 140 -4.30 -18.50 -13.30
CA GLN A 140 -4.61 -17.89 -14.61
C GLN A 140 -3.74 -16.68 -14.93
N ASN A 141 -3.23 -16.01 -13.90
CA ASN A 141 -2.58 -14.71 -14.02
C ASN A 141 -1.05 -14.75 -13.93
N PHE A 142 -0.51 -15.63 -13.09
CA PHE A 142 0.93 -15.79 -12.87
C PHE A 142 1.42 -17.19 -13.25
N GLY A 143 0.53 -18.19 -13.26
CA GLY A 143 0.94 -19.58 -13.48
C GLY A 143 1.93 -20.04 -12.41
N GLU A 144 2.91 -20.85 -12.82
CA GLU A 144 3.90 -21.45 -11.91
C GLU A 144 5.22 -20.68 -11.83
N ASN A 145 5.60 -20.00 -12.91
CA ASN A 145 6.96 -19.51 -13.13
C ASN A 145 7.06 -17.98 -13.24
N VAL A 146 5.94 -17.25 -13.15
CA VAL A 146 5.93 -15.78 -13.19
C VAL A 146 5.90 -15.23 -11.78
N VAL A 147 6.74 -14.23 -11.51
CA VAL A 147 6.72 -13.50 -10.24
C VAL A 147 5.44 -12.68 -10.15
N PRO A 148 4.69 -12.70 -9.03
CA PRO A 148 3.53 -11.84 -8.88
C PRO A 148 3.87 -10.37 -9.11
N TYR A 149 2.98 -9.64 -9.75
CA TYR A 149 3.17 -8.22 -10.04
C TYR A 149 1.84 -7.46 -9.86
N PRO A 150 1.89 -6.15 -9.55
CA PRO A 150 0.68 -5.34 -9.44
C PRO A 150 -0.05 -5.29 -10.79
N ARG A 151 -1.21 -5.95 -10.85
CA ARG A 151 -2.00 -6.11 -12.07
C ARG A 151 -3.14 -5.09 -12.17
N SER A 152 -3.69 -4.66 -11.02
CA SER A 152 -4.82 -3.72 -10.95
C SER A 152 -4.43 -2.25 -11.23
N ILE A 153 -3.31 -2.03 -11.91
CA ILE A 153 -2.86 -0.74 -12.47
C ILE A 153 -3.35 -0.54 -13.93
N ARG A 154 -3.88 -1.59 -14.55
CA ARG A 154 -4.52 -1.57 -15.87
C ARG A 154 -5.98 -2.01 -15.73
N SER A 155 -6.81 -1.63 -16.70
CA SER A 155 -8.19 -2.14 -16.79
C SER A 155 -8.16 -3.65 -17.05
N GLN A 156 -8.95 -4.39 -16.28
CA GLN A 156 -9.08 -5.85 -16.41
C GLN A 156 -10.54 -6.21 -16.68
N LEU A 157 -10.74 -7.26 -17.47
CA LEU A 157 -12.07 -7.81 -17.73
C LEU A 157 -12.62 -8.44 -16.44
N GLY A 158 -13.87 -8.16 -16.11
CA GLY A 158 -14.55 -8.73 -14.94
C GLY A 158 -14.26 -8.05 -13.60
N ILE A 159 -13.33 -7.08 -13.51
CA ILE A 159 -13.02 -6.36 -12.26
C ILE A 159 -13.58 -4.94 -12.28
N LYS A 160 -14.10 -4.49 -11.14
CA LYS A 160 -14.61 -3.12 -10.96
C LYS A 160 -13.47 -2.09 -11.14
N ASN A 161 -13.75 -1.00 -11.85
CA ASN A 161 -12.81 0.12 -12.00
C ASN A 161 -12.39 0.75 -10.65
N VAL A 162 -13.23 0.62 -9.61
CA VAL A 162 -12.90 1.05 -8.24
C VAL A 162 -11.64 0.35 -7.71
N GLY A 163 -11.36 -0.87 -8.18
CA GLY A 163 -10.16 -1.64 -7.84
C GLY A 163 -8.87 -0.90 -8.21
N PHE A 164 -8.86 -0.14 -9.31
CA PHE A 164 -7.70 0.69 -9.68
C PHE A 164 -7.41 1.76 -8.62
N ASN A 165 -8.44 2.49 -8.17
CA ASN A 165 -8.27 3.57 -7.18
C ASN A 165 -7.86 3.03 -5.80
N ARG A 166 -8.40 1.86 -5.41
CA ARG A 166 -7.99 1.15 -4.19
C ARG A 166 -6.56 0.64 -4.28
N MET A 167 -6.20 -0.01 -5.39
CA MET A 167 -4.82 -0.45 -5.64
C MET A 167 -3.86 0.73 -5.59
N PHE A 168 -4.20 1.86 -6.22
CA PHE A 168 -3.36 3.05 -6.19
C PHE A 168 -3.16 3.62 -4.78
N SER A 169 -4.14 3.46 -3.89
CA SER A 169 -3.99 3.86 -2.49
C SER A 169 -2.94 2.99 -1.79
N LEU A 170 -2.98 1.68 -2.04
CA LEU A 170 -2.01 0.70 -1.52
C LEU A 170 -0.62 0.81 -2.17
N LEU A 171 -0.55 1.12 -3.47
CA LEU A 171 0.64 1.17 -4.30
C LEU A 171 1.00 2.65 -4.58
N ARG A 172 1.74 3.26 -3.64
CA ARG A 172 2.04 4.71 -3.65
C ARG A 172 3.27 5.10 -4.50
N GLY A 173 3.96 4.13 -5.12
CA GLY A 173 5.14 4.32 -5.96
C GLY A 173 6.33 3.41 -5.59
N ALA A 174 7.36 3.38 -6.44
CA ALA A 174 8.54 2.53 -6.27
C ALA A 174 9.34 2.73 -4.97
N PRO A 175 9.56 3.95 -4.44
CA PRO A 175 10.36 4.15 -3.22
C PRO A 175 9.53 4.02 -1.93
N THR A 176 8.49 3.20 -1.93
CA THR A 176 7.63 3.00 -0.75
C THR A 176 7.69 1.56 -0.27
N SER A 177 7.59 1.38 1.05
CA SER A 177 7.48 0.06 1.68
C SER A 177 6.16 -0.10 2.43
N ASP A 178 5.72 -1.34 2.67
CA ASP A 178 4.42 -1.62 3.30
C ASP A 178 4.43 -1.77 4.83
N SER A 179 5.63 -1.71 5.42
CA SER A 179 5.84 -1.82 6.86
C SER A 179 5.23 -0.65 7.64
N GLY A 180 4.63 -0.95 8.79
CA GLY A 180 4.19 0.05 9.78
C GLY A 180 2.99 0.92 9.39
N LYS A 181 2.27 0.58 8.32
CA LYS A 181 1.09 1.33 7.85
C LYS A 181 -0.22 0.68 8.33
N PRO A 182 -1.21 1.45 8.82
CA PRO A 182 -2.53 0.92 9.15
C PRO A 182 -3.31 0.53 7.88
N ALA A 183 -4.43 -0.18 8.06
CA ALA A 183 -5.37 -0.50 6.99
C ALA A 183 -5.85 0.78 6.29
N GLN A 184 -5.81 0.78 4.95
CA GLN A 184 -6.07 1.97 4.14
C GLN A 184 -7.42 1.93 3.44
N LEU A 185 -7.98 0.73 3.24
CA LEU A 185 -9.15 0.54 2.39
C LEU A 185 -10.43 0.26 3.15
N ILE A 186 -10.41 0.13 4.48
CA ILE A 186 -11.59 -0.19 5.31
C ILE A 186 -12.84 0.61 4.89
N THR A 187 -12.75 1.93 4.86
CA THR A 187 -13.90 2.79 4.51
C THR A 187 -14.30 2.68 3.04
N SER A 188 -13.31 2.50 2.14
CA SER A 188 -13.55 2.39 0.71
C SER A 188 -14.18 1.05 0.31
N VAL A 189 -13.84 -0.03 1.00
CA VAL A 189 -14.39 -1.37 0.79
C VAL A 189 -15.78 -1.45 1.43
N ALA A 190 -15.91 -1.02 2.69
CA ALA A 190 -17.19 -1.05 3.39
C ALA A 190 -18.25 -0.18 2.72
N GLY A 191 -17.89 1.02 2.26
CA GLY A 191 -18.81 1.93 1.58
C GLY A 191 -18.95 1.70 0.07
N ASN A 192 -18.23 0.73 -0.50
CA ASN A 192 -18.02 0.60 -1.94
C ASN A 192 -17.66 1.95 -2.62
N LEU A 193 -16.90 2.78 -1.91
CA LEU A 193 -16.51 4.12 -2.35
C LEU A 193 -15.18 4.05 -3.09
N SER A 194 -15.06 4.88 -4.11
CA SER A 194 -13.80 5.08 -4.81
C SER A 194 -12.90 6.05 -4.04
N PRO A 195 -11.74 5.62 -3.52
CA PRO A 195 -10.82 6.55 -2.88
C PRO A 195 -10.26 7.54 -3.92
N LYS A 196 -9.96 8.76 -3.48
CA LYS A 196 -9.40 9.79 -4.35
C LYS A 196 -7.94 9.44 -4.70
N VAL A 197 -7.64 9.36 -5.99
CA VAL A 197 -6.26 9.24 -6.50
C VAL A 197 -5.49 10.51 -6.16
N LYS A 198 -4.45 10.38 -5.32
CA LYS A 198 -3.53 11.46 -4.98
C LYS A 198 -2.16 11.12 -5.55
N ALA A 199 -1.73 11.82 -6.61
CA ALA A 199 -0.41 11.67 -7.18
C ALA A 199 0.67 11.69 -6.08
N PRO A 200 1.78 10.94 -6.23
CA PRO A 200 2.91 11.04 -5.34
C PRO A 200 3.36 12.49 -5.23
N ALA A 201 3.90 12.88 -4.07
CA ALA A 201 4.48 14.20 -3.93
C ALA A 201 5.70 14.28 -4.86
N VAL A 202 5.54 14.94 -6.01
CA VAL A 202 6.66 15.26 -6.91
C VAL A 202 7.52 16.29 -6.18
N GLY A 203 8.71 15.86 -5.76
CA GLY A 203 9.68 16.69 -5.08
C GLY A 203 10.27 17.73 -6.02
N ASN A 204 9.52 18.79 -6.34
CA ASN A 204 10.13 20.05 -6.74
C ASN A 204 10.36 20.88 -5.47
N GLY A 205 11.40 20.51 -4.72
CA GLY A 205 11.94 21.34 -3.64
C GLY A 205 12.43 22.72 -4.11
N ALA A 206 12.50 22.96 -5.42
CA ALA A 206 12.85 24.25 -6.03
C ALA A 206 11.65 25.12 -6.45
N GLY A 207 10.41 24.64 -6.26
CA GLY A 207 9.18 25.36 -6.63
C GLY A 207 8.10 25.29 -5.55
N TYR A 208 8.50 25.15 -4.28
CA TYR A 208 7.57 25.14 -3.15
C TYR A 208 6.99 26.54 -2.93
N GLY A 209 6.02 26.91 -3.75
CA GLY A 209 5.16 28.07 -3.53
C GLY A 209 4.12 27.72 -2.47
N ASN A 210 4.41 28.03 -1.22
CA ASN A 210 3.47 27.87 -0.12
C ASN A 210 2.39 28.98 -0.10
N THR A 211 2.62 30.06 -0.87
CA THR A 211 1.77 31.24 -0.99
C THR A 211 0.37 30.98 -1.55
N GLY A 212 0.21 29.98 -2.44
CA GLY A 212 -1.09 29.64 -3.04
C GLY A 212 -1.91 28.63 -2.23
N LYS A 213 -1.36 28.09 -1.14
CA LYS A 213 -1.99 27.02 -0.38
C LYS A 213 -2.94 27.55 0.70
N ARG A 214 -3.85 26.68 1.14
CA ARG A 214 -4.66 26.91 2.34
C ARG A 214 -4.06 26.13 3.50
N TYR A 215 -4.28 26.63 4.70
CA TYR A 215 -3.77 26.07 5.95
C TYR A 215 -4.93 25.83 6.88
N GLN A 216 -4.97 24.66 7.50
CA GLN A 216 -5.85 24.36 8.60
C GLN A 216 -5.11 24.52 9.92
N ILE A 217 -5.57 25.48 10.73
CA ILE A 217 -5.05 25.78 12.06
C ILE A 217 -6.00 25.15 13.08
N ALA A 218 -5.54 24.12 13.79
CA ALA A 218 -6.26 23.55 14.92
C ALA A 218 -5.93 24.33 16.19
N VAL A 219 -6.95 24.84 16.88
CA VAL A 219 -6.82 25.75 18.01
C VAL A 219 -7.57 25.19 19.21
N SER A 220 -6.94 25.22 20.38
CA SER A 220 -7.61 25.12 21.67
C SER A 220 -7.97 26.52 22.16
N THR A 221 -9.25 26.81 22.33
CA THR A 221 -9.70 28.13 22.80
C THR A 221 -9.46 28.31 24.30
N CYS A 222 -9.42 29.57 24.76
CA CYS A 222 -9.43 29.86 26.20
C CYS A 222 -10.77 29.44 26.83
N ALA A 223 -10.80 29.24 28.15
CA ALA A 223 -12.00 28.76 28.86
C ALA A 223 -13.20 29.72 28.71
N ALA A 224 -12.97 31.04 28.64
CA ALA A 224 -14.03 32.03 28.45
C ALA A 224 -14.67 31.91 27.05
N ALA A 225 -13.85 31.82 26.00
CA ALA A 225 -14.33 31.64 24.63
C ALA A 225 -14.98 30.25 24.42
N ALA A 226 -14.47 29.21 25.07
CA ALA A 226 -15.05 27.87 25.03
C ALA A 226 -16.45 27.83 25.64
N ARG A 227 -16.69 28.58 26.72
CA ARG A 227 -18.01 28.70 27.36
C ARG A 227 -19.02 29.41 26.46
N LEU A 228 -18.59 30.42 25.72
CA LEU A 228 -19.44 31.16 24.79
C LEU A 228 -19.79 30.32 23.55
N ASN A 229 -18.79 29.68 22.95
CA ASN A 229 -18.92 28.98 21.67
C ASN A 229 -19.34 27.51 21.82
N LYS A 230 -19.41 26.99 23.07
CA LYS A 230 -19.67 25.58 23.41
C LYS A 230 -18.65 24.57 22.84
N TYR A 231 -17.57 25.03 22.24
CA TYR A 231 -16.49 24.21 21.70
C TYR A 231 -15.14 24.68 22.24
N SER A 232 -14.33 23.75 22.75
CA SER A 232 -12.97 24.03 23.23
C SER A 232 -11.91 23.89 22.13
N LYS A 233 -12.24 23.21 21.03
CA LYS A 233 -11.37 22.98 19.88
C LYS A 233 -12.03 23.52 18.61
N LEU A 234 -11.31 24.35 17.87
CA LEU A 234 -11.77 24.94 16.62
C LEU A 234 -10.74 24.69 15.51
N ASN A 235 -11.23 24.58 14.28
CA ASN A 235 -10.39 24.48 13.09
C ASN A 235 -10.65 25.70 12.20
N TYR A 236 -9.61 26.47 11.90
CA TYR A 236 -9.68 27.59 10.96
C TYR A 236 -9.00 27.22 9.66
N GLN A 237 -9.62 27.53 8.53
CA GLN A 237 -9.01 27.36 7.21
C GLN A 237 -8.72 28.73 6.61
N VAL A 238 -7.45 29.04 6.36
CA VAL A 238 -6.97 30.34 5.86
C VAL A 238 -6.02 30.19 4.69
N SER A 239 -5.94 31.20 3.81
CA SER A 239 -4.86 31.28 2.81
C SER A 239 -3.53 31.65 3.46
N TYR A 240 -2.41 31.45 2.76
CA TYR A 240 -1.08 31.86 3.24
C TYR A 240 -1.02 33.34 3.65
N GLU A 241 -1.61 34.23 2.84
CA GLU A 241 -1.62 35.68 3.10
C GLU A 241 -2.31 36.03 4.42
N GLN A 242 -3.38 35.30 4.76
CA GLN A 242 -4.17 35.52 5.98
C GLN A 242 -3.62 34.76 7.20
N LEU A 243 -2.62 33.90 7.01
CA LEU A 243 -2.13 33.01 8.06
C LEU A 243 -1.55 33.79 9.24
N SER A 244 -0.72 34.80 8.96
CA SER A 244 -0.10 35.63 9.99
C SER A 244 -1.15 36.37 10.82
N GLU A 245 -2.13 36.99 10.16
CA GLU A 245 -3.22 37.71 10.82
C GLU A 245 -4.06 36.79 11.70
N GLN A 246 -4.39 35.59 11.19
CA GLN A 246 -5.19 34.63 11.93
C GLN A 246 -4.44 34.08 13.16
N VAL A 247 -3.15 33.79 13.04
CA VAL A 247 -2.30 33.37 14.17
C VAL A 247 -2.26 34.45 15.24
N GLN A 248 -2.06 35.71 14.85
CA GLN A 248 -2.08 36.82 15.79
C GLN A 248 -3.44 36.99 16.47
N SER A 249 -4.54 36.84 15.73
CA SER A 249 -5.91 36.89 16.28
C SER A 249 -6.18 35.77 17.30
N ILE A 250 -5.70 34.56 17.03
CA ILE A 250 -5.78 33.42 17.96
C ILE A 250 -5.03 33.72 19.25
N HIS A 251 -3.82 34.27 19.17
CA HIS A 251 -3.05 34.63 20.35
C HIS A 251 -3.70 35.77 21.14
N LYS A 252 -4.22 36.81 20.47
CA LYS A 252 -4.95 37.92 21.10
C LYS A 252 -6.20 37.46 21.85
N SER A 253 -6.92 36.48 21.31
CA SER A 253 -8.09 35.87 21.96
C SER A 253 -7.74 34.85 23.06
N GLY A 254 -6.45 34.61 23.32
CA GLY A 254 -5.97 33.69 24.35
C GLY A 254 -6.06 32.21 23.95
N GLY A 255 -6.23 31.90 22.67
CA GLY A 255 -6.19 30.53 22.15
C GLY A 255 -4.76 29.98 22.06
N LYS A 256 -4.63 28.65 22.15
CA LYS A 256 -3.38 27.91 21.93
C LYS A 256 -3.47 27.13 20.61
N ILE A 257 -2.48 27.29 19.75
CA ILE A 257 -2.39 26.54 18.50
C ILE A 257 -1.90 25.12 18.80
N LEU A 258 -2.63 24.11 18.32
CA LEU A 258 -2.29 22.69 18.47
C LEU A 258 -1.48 22.18 17.28
N SER A 259 -1.92 22.52 16.07
CA SER A 259 -1.23 22.16 14.83
C SER A 259 -1.60 23.10 13.69
N ILE A 260 -0.68 23.24 12.74
CA ILE A 260 -0.93 23.90 11.45
C ILE A 260 -0.63 22.85 10.38
N THR A 261 -1.63 22.55 9.57
CA THR A 261 -1.54 21.54 8.51
C THR A 261 -1.83 22.19 7.17
N GLU A 262 -1.00 21.90 6.17
CA GLU A 262 -1.24 22.37 4.81
C GLU A 262 -2.39 21.59 4.18
N LEU A 263 -3.31 22.32 3.55
CA LEU A 263 -4.39 21.77 2.75
C LEU A 263 -4.07 21.99 1.27
N ASN A 264 -4.09 20.89 0.52
CA ASN A 264 -3.95 20.88 -0.95
C ASN A 264 -5.27 21.20 -1.65
#